data_AF-A0A421DP54-F1
#
_entry.id   AF-A0A421DP54-F1
#
_cell.length_a   1.000
_cell.length_b   1.000
_cell.length_c   1.000
_cell.angle_alpha   90.00
_cell.angle_beta   90.00
_cell.angle_gamma   90.00
#
_symmetry.space_group_name_H-M   'P 1'
#
loop_
_entity.id
_entity.type
_entity.pdbx_description
1 polymer ?
#
loop_
_entity_poly.entity_id
_entity_poly.type
_entity_poly.pdbx_seq_one_letter_code
_entity_poly.pdbx_strand_id
1 'polypeptide(L)'
;MSSWLIYALLSALCAALVALFGKIGLQNLDANTATAIRAVVMALFLVGVVVAQGKIALIGEVMANKKALLFILLSGVAGAMSWLFYFVALKAGNVAQVAPIDKLSVVFAVVLAVVLLGEKISLMVGAGMALISAGALMVALG
;
A
#
# COMPACT_ATOMS: atom_id res chain seq x y z
N MET A 1 -18.70 -14.07 9.57
CA MET A 1 -17.43 -13.32 9.67
C MET A 1 -17.64 -11.96 9.05
N SER A 2 -17.16 -10.90 9.69
CA SER A 2 -17.40 -9.52 9.25
C SER A 2 -16.81 -9.27 7.85
N SER A 3 -17.59 -8.70 6.93
CA SER A 3 -17.24 -8.55 5.50
C SER A 3 -15.89 -7.86 5.25
N TRP A 4 -15.44 -6.98 6.16
CA TRP A 4 -14.15 -6.30 6.08
C TRP A 4 -12.95 -7.26 6.08
N LEU A 5 -13.03 -8.39 6.79
CA LEU A 5 -11.93 -9.35 6.89
C LEU A 5 -11.68 -10.05 5.56
N ILE A 6 -12.76 -10.37 4.84
CA ILE A 6 -12.68 -10.98 3.51
C ILE A 6 -11.98 -10.02 2.53
N TYR A 7 -12.37 -8.75 2.54
CA TYR A 7 -11.73 -7.73 1.68
C TYR A 7 -10.25 -7.50 2.06
N ALA A 8 -9.91 -7.54 3.35
CA ALA A 8 -8.53 -7.43 3.81
C ALA A 8 -7.66 -8.62 3.36
N LEU A 9 -8.18 -9.84 3.43
CA LEU A 9 -7.49 -11.04 2.95
C LEU A 9 -7.30 -11.03 1.43
N LEU A 10 -8.32 -10.61 0.68
CA LEU A 10 -8.19 -10.41 -0.77
C LEU A 10 -7.14 -9.35 -1.12
N SER A 11 -7.09 -8.25 -0.35
CA SER A 11 -6.06 -7.21 -0.50
C SER A 11 -4.66 -7.77 -0.25
N ALA A 12 -4.48 -8.58 0.80
CA ALA A 12 -3.20 -9.23 1.11
C ALA A 12 -2.75 -10.17 -0.02
N LEU A 13 -3.68 -10.96 -0.57
CA LEU A 13 -3.39 -11.83 -1.71
C LEU A 13 -2.98 -11.03 -2.96
N CYS A 14 -3.72 -9.97 -3.29
CA CYS A 14 -3.37 -9.07 -4.40
C CYS A 14 -2.01 -8.41 -4.18
N ALA A 15 -1.68 -8.01 -2.94
CA ALA A 15 -0.38 -7.43 -2.61
C ALA A 15 0.77 -8.42 -2.83
N ALA A 16 0.57 -9.71 -2.52
CA ALA A 16 1.54 -10.76 -2.82
C ALA A 16 1.77 -10.93 -4.33
N LEU A 17 0.69 -10.90 -5.13
CA LEU A 17 0.81 -10.91 -6.60
C LEU A 17 1.54 -9.68 -7.15
N VAL A 18 1.28 -8.50 -6.57
CA VAL A 18 1.99 -7.26 -6.93
C VAL A 18 3.50 -7.39 -6.69
N ALA A 19 3.91 -7.97 -5.55
CA ALA A 19 5.32 -8.19 -5.24
C ALA A 19 5.97 -9.17 -6.24
N LEU A 20 5.29 -10.28 -6.53
CA LEU A 20 5.80 -11.33 -7.41
C LEU A 20 5.92 -10.83 -8.87
N PHE A 21 4.83 -10.30 -9.44
CA PHE A 21 4.83 -9.77 -10.80
C PHE A 21 5.73 -8.54 -10.94
N GLY A 22 5.79 -7.71 -9.90
CA GLY A 22 6.73 -6.59 -9.86
C GLY A 22 8.18 -7.06 -9.94
N LYS A 23 8.59 -8.03 -9.12
CA LYS A 23 9.94 -8.56 -9.18
C LYS A 23 10.27 -9.19 -10.53
N ILE A 24 9.36 -9.97 -11.10
CA ILE A 24 9.55 -10.58 -12.43
C ILE A 24 9.66 -9.51 -13.53
N GLY A 25 8.76 -8.51 -13.52
CA GLY A 25 8.76 -7.43 -14.52
C GLY A 25 9.95 -6.48 -14.44
N LEU A 26 10.67 -6.46 -13.32
CA LEU A 26 11.82 -5.56 -13.08
C LEU A 26 13.18 -6.14 -13.45
N GLN A 27 13.26 -7.43 -13.82
CA GLN A 27 14.54 -8.15 -13.94
C GLN A 27 15.57 -7.50 -14.87
N ASN A 28 15.13 -6.75 -15.88
CA ASN A 28 16.03 -6.05 -16.83
C ASN A 28 15.60 -4.59 -17.10
N LEU A 29 14.69 -4.04 -16.31
CA LEU A 29 14.12 -2.71 -16.54
C LEU A 29 14.46 -1.77 -15.39
N ASP A 30 14.51 -0.47 -15.69
CA ASP A 30 14.58 0.55 -14.66
C ASP A 30 13.31 0.52 -13.77
N ALA A 31 13.50 0.57 -12.46
CA ALA A 31 12.41 0.41 -11.50
C ALA A 31 11.44 1.60 -11.53
N ASN A 32 11.94 2.81 -11.77
CA ASN A 32 11.11 4.00 -11.82
C ASN A 32 10.23 3.98 -13.07
N THR A 33 10.80 3.61 -14.22
CA THR A 33 10.10 3.50 -15.50
C THR A 33 9.01 2.45 -15.46
N ALA A 34 9.31 1.25 -14.93
CA ALA A 34 8.32 0.19 -14.76
C ALA A 34 7.20 0.59 -13.77
N THR A 35 7.54 1.31 -12.70
CA THR A 35 6.56 1.81 -11.73
C THR A 35 5.65 2.88 -12.34
N ALA A 36 6.19 3.75 -13.20
CA ALA A 36 5.39 4.75 -13.94
C ALA A 36 4.38 4.08 -14.88
N ILE A 37 4.80 3.06 -15.63
CA ILE A 37 3.88 2.26 -16.48
C ILE A 37 2.79 1.59 -15.63
N ARG A 38 3.16 0.99 -14.48
CA ARG A 38 2.20 0.43 -13.53
C ARG A 38 1.17 1.46 -13.06
N ALA A 39 1.59 2.70 -12.79
CA ALA A 39 0.68 3.76 -12.37
C ALA A 39 -0.37 4.07 -13.44
N VAL A 40 0.03 4.11 -14.72
CA VAL A 40 -0.90 4.30 -15.85
C VAL A 40 -1.88 3.12 -15.95
N VAL A 41 -1.40 1.88 -15.88
CA VAL A 41 -2.26 0.69 -15.90
C VAL A 41 -3.26 0.71 -14.74
N MET A 42 -2.82 1.06 -13.54
CA MET A 42 -3.71 1.18 -12.38
C MET A 42 -4.75 2.29 -12.56
N ALA A 43 -4.34 3.46 -13.05
CA ALA A 43 -5.24 4.58 -13.30
C ALA A 43 -6.34 4.19 -14.30
N LEU A 44 -5.97 3.58 -15.42
CA LEU A 44 -6.93 3.10 -16.42
C LEU A 44 -7.89 2.05 -15.84
N PHE A 45 -7.37 1.11 -15.05
CA PHE A 45 -8.19 0.09 -14.39
C PHE A 45 -9.21 0.71 -13.43
N LEU A 46 -8.77 1.62 -12.55
CA LEU A 46 -9.66 2.28 -11.58
C LEU A 46 -10.69 3.19 -12.25
N VAL A 47 -10.30 3.93 -13.29
CA VAL A 47 -11.25 4.72 -14.09
C VAL A 47 -12.29 3.81 -14.74
N GLY A 48 -11.87 2.69 -15.33
CA GLY A 48 -12.78 1.70 -15.90
C GLY A 48 -13.78 1.14 -14.89
N VAL A 49 -13.35 0.90 -13.64
CA VAL A 49 -14.23 0.48 -12.54
C VAL A 49 -15.26 1.57 -12.21
N VAL A 50 -14.85 2.84 -12.13
CA VAL A 50 -15.78 3.96 -11.83
C VAL A 50 -16.81 4.13 -12.95
N VAL A 51 -16.38 4.02 -14.21
CA VAL A 51 -17.27 4.03 -15.39
C VAL A 51 -18.25 2.87 -15.33
N ALA A 52 -17.78 1.64 -15.11
CA ALA A 52 -18.62 0.45 -15.05
C ALA A 52 -19.64 0.49 -13.89
N GLN A 53 -19.32 1.17 -12.78
CA GLN A 53 -20.23 1.39 -11.66
C GLN A 53 -21.20 2.56 -11.89
N GLY A 54 -21.09 3.31 -12.99
CA GLY A 54 -21.92 4.50 -13.26
C GLY A 54 -21.68 5.67 -12.31
N LYS A 55 -20.53 5.69 -11.61
CA LYS A 55 -20.23 6.64 -10.52
C LYS A 55 -19.48 7.90 -10.97
N ILE A 56 -19.48 8.20 -12.26
CA ILE A 56 -18.74 9.33 -12.84
C ILE A 56 -19.20 10.67 -12.24
N ALA A 57 -20.48 10.82 -11.91
CA ALA A 57 -21.01 12.02 -11.26
C ALA A 57 -20.36 12.32 -9.90
N LEU A 58 -19.92 11.30 -9.15
CA LEU A 58 -19.29 11.47 -7.84
C LEU A 58 -17.86 12.03 -7.92
N ILE A 59 -17.23 12.01 -9.09
CA ILE A 59 -15.91 12.63 -9.29
C ILE A 59 -15.99 14.14 -9.04
N GLY A 60 -17.10 14.77 -9.48
CA GLY A 60 -17.34 16.20 -9.26
C GLY A 60 -17.45 16.56 -7.78
N GLU A 61 -18.09 15.70 -6.97
CA GLU A 61 -18.21 15.89 -5.52
C GLU A 61 -16.85 15.85 -4.82
N VAL A 62 -15.99 14.89 -5.21
CA VAL A 62 -14.63 14.78 -4.67
C VAL A 62 -13.78 16.00 -5.05
N MET A 63 -13.88 16.48 -6.30
CA MET A 63 -13.15 17.66 -6.76
C MET A 63 -13.62 18.97 -6.09
N ALA A 64 -14.91 19.09 -5.77
CA ALA A 64 -15.45 20.25 -5.08
C ALA A 64 -14.96 20.35 -3.63
N ASN A 65 -14.68 19.21 -2.97
CA ASN A 65 -14.19 19.18 -1.60
C ASN A 65 -12.66 19.39 -1.53
N LYS A 66 -12.23 20.65 -1.46
CA LYS A 66 -10.81 21.04 -1.40
C LYS A 66 -10.00 20.32 -0.31
N LYS A 67 -10.60 20.08 0.86
CA LYS A 67 -9.92 19.39 1.97
C LYS A 67 -9.71 17.92 1.64
N ALA A 68 -10.76 17.23 1.17
CA ALA A 68 -10.64 15.84 0.74
C ALA A 68 -9.63 15.70 -0.41
N LEU A 69 -9.69 16.59 -1.40
CA LEU A 69 -8.78 16.61 -2.53
C LEU A 69 -7.31 16.76 -2.09
N LEU A 70 -7.02 17.65 -1.13
CA LEU A 70 -5.68 17.81 -0.59
C LEU A 70 -5.15 16.51 0.04
N PHE A 71 -5.94 15.86 0.90
CA PHE A 71 -5.53 14.60 1.52
C PHE A 71 -5.42 13.45 0.51
N ILE A 72 -6.27 13.41 -0.51
CA ILE A 72 -6.17 12.44 -1.62
C ILE A 72 -4.88 12.66 -2.42
N LEU A 73 -4.52 13.90 -2.73
CA LEU A 73 -3.27 14.21 -3.43
C LEU A 73 -2.05 13.84 -2.59
N LEU A 74 -2.04 14.21 -1.30
CA LEU A 74 -0.97 13.83 -0.37
C LEU A 74 -0.84 12.30 -0.24
N SER A 75 -1.97 11.60 -0.13
CA SER A 75 -1.99 10.14 -0.11
C SER A 75 -1.49 9.53 -1.43
N GLY A 76 -1.82 10.13 -2.57
CA GLY A 76 -1.36 9.69 -3.88
C GLY A 76 0.16 9.84 -4.02
N VAL A 77 0.71 10.98 -3.60
CA VAL A 77 2.16 11.23 -3.59
C VAL A 77 2.87 10.28 -2.63
N ALA A 78 2.34 10.08 -1.42
CA ALA A 78 2.87 9.12 -0.46
C ALA A 78 2.84 7.67 -0.99
N GLY A 79 1.76 7.26 -1.65
CA GLY A 79 1.64 5.95 -2.29
C GLY A 79 2.62 5.75 -3.43
N ALA A 80 2.81 6.78 -4.27
CA ALA A 80 3.79 6.75 -5.35
C ALA A 80 5.22 6.62 -4.81
N MET A 81 5.59 7.39 -3.78
CA MET A 81 6.89 7.28 -3.11
C MET A 81 7.10 5.90 -2.48
N SER A 82 6.09 5.37 -1.79
CA SER A 82 6.11 4.02 -1.21
C SER A 82 6.42 2.97 -2.27
N TRP A 83 5.74 3.00 -3.42
CA TRP A 83 5.99 2.06 -4.52
C TRP A 83 7.36 2.22 -5.16
N LEU A 84 7.82 3.46 -5.39
CA LEU A 84 9.15 3.70 -5.95
C LEU A 84 10.22 3.05 -5.08
N PHE A 85 10.22 3.31 -3.77
CA PHE A 85 11.19 2.71 -2.86
C PHE A 85 11.01 1.20 -2.72
N TYR A 86 9.77 0.70 -2.67
CA TYR A 86 9.48 -0.73 -2.59
C TYR A 86 10.01 -1.51 -3.78
N PHE A 87 9.78 -1.03 -5.01
CA PHE A 87 10.22 -1.72 -6.22
C PHE A 87 11.72 -1.60 -6.46
N VAL A 88 12.34 -0.47 -6.08
CA VAL A 88 13.80 -0.35 -6.04
C VAL A 88 14.39 -1.38 -5.07
N ALA A 89 13.81 -1.53 -3.86
CA ALA A 89 14.24 -2.53 -2.90
C ALA A 89 14.03 -3.97 -3.41
N LEU A 90 12.89 -4.27 -4.05
CA LEU A 90 12.62 -5.59 -4.65
C LEU A 90 13.57 -5.94 -5.80
N LYS A 91 14.07 -4.94 -6.53
CA LYS A 91 15.08 -5.13 -7.56
C LYS A 91 16.44 -5.49 -6.95
N ALA A 92 16.79 -4.88 -5.82
CA ALA A 92 18.07 -5.11 -5.13
C ALA A 92 18.07 -6.34 -4.21
N GLY A 93 16.91 -6.76 -3.69
CA GLY A 93 16.78 -7.82 -2.69
C GLY A 93 15.77 -8.91 -3.06
N ASN A 94 15.57 -9.88 -2.16
CA ASN A 94 14.59 -10.95 -2.35
C ASN A 94 13.19 -10.57 -1.83
N VAL A 95 12.14 -11.14 -2.44
CA VAL A 95 10.75 -10.88 -2.00
C VAL A 95 10.57 -11.25 -0.54
N ALA A 96 11.18 -12.36 -0.12
CA ALA A 96 11.17 -12.81 1.28
C ALA A 96 11.78 -11.79 2.25
N GLN A 97 12.77 -10.98 1.81
CA GLN A 97 13.40 -9.98 2.66
C GLN A 97 12.66 -8.64 2.64
N VAL A 98 12.23 -8.19 1.46
CA VAL A 98 11.66 -6.85 1.28
C VAL A 98 10.17 -6.81 1.68
N ALA A 99 9.41 -7.86 1.39
CA ALA A 99 7.97 -7.87 1.66
C ALA A 99 7.62 -7.78 3.15
N PRO A 100 8.30 -8.46 4.09
CA PRO A 100 8.03 -8.29 5.51
C PRO A 100 8.39 -6.90 6.04
N ILE A 101 9.50 -6.31 5.57
CA ILE A 101 9.90 -4.94 5.94
C ILE A 101 8.85 -3.93 5.48
N ASP A 102 8.29 -4.09 4.29
CA ASP A 102 7.16 -3.27 3.81
C ASP A 102 5.94 -3.36 4.75
N LYS A 103 5.70 -4.50 5.41
CA LYS A 103 4.60 -4.66 6.38
C LYS A 103 4.82 -3.96 7.71
N LEU A 104 6.03 -3.47 7.99
CA LEU A 104 6.24 -2.53 9.10
C LEU A 104 5.47 -1.20 8.87
N SER A 105 5.01 -0.91 7.66
CA SER A 105 4.08 0.20 7.39
C SER A 105 2.85 0.18 8.29
N VAL A 106 2.37 -0.99 8.73
CA VAL A 106 1.26 -1.11 9.69
C VAL A 106 1.65 -0.50 11.04
N VAL A 107 2.88 -0.74 11.50
CA VAL A 107 3.40 -0.21 12.76
C VAL A 107 3.50 1.31 12.67
N PHE A 108 4.08 1.83 11.58
CA PHE A 108 4.16 3.27 11.35
C PHE A 108 2.78 3.92 11.25
N ALA A 109 1.83 3.30 10.54
CA ALA A 109 0.48 3.82 10.40
C ALA A 109 -0.24 3.92 11.74
N VAL A 110 -0.12 2.90 12.60
CA VAL A 110 -0.73 2.92 13.93
C VAL A 110 -0.06 3.94 14.84
N VAL A 111 1.27 4.06 14.82
CA VAL A 111 1.99 5.09 15.59
C VAL A 111 1.56 6.49 15.15
N LEU A 112 1.49 6.74 13.85
CA LEU A 112 1.01 8.02 13.31
C LEU A 112 -0.46 8.27 13.66
N ALA A 113 -1.31 7.23 13.70
CA ALA A 113 -2.70 7.37 14.11
C ALA A 113 -2.83 7.80 15.58
N VAL A 114 -2.00 7.26 16.48
CA VAL A 114 -1.96 7.72 17.88
C VAL A 114 -1.50 9.16 17.97
N VAL A 115 -0.40 9.51 17.29
CA VAL A 115 0.23 10.82 17.43
C VAL A 115 -0.58 11.92 16.75
N LEU A 116 -1.11 11.68 15.55
CA LEU A 116 -1.79 12.69 14.73
C LEU A 116 -3.30 12.70 14.91
N LEU A 117 -3.93 11.53 15.11
CA LEU A 117 -5.39 11.41 15.26
C LEU A 117 -5.82 11.23 16.72
N GLY A 118 -4.89 10.98 17.65
CA GLY A 118 -5.20 10.78 19.07
C GLY A 118 -5.89 9.44 19.37
N GLU A 119 -5.77 8.46 18.48
CA GLU A 119 -6.38 7.15 18.67
C GLU A 119 -5.81 6.43 19.90
N LYS A 120 -6.69 5.83 20.71
CA LYS A 120 -6.28 5.01 21.85
C LYS A 120 -6.12 3.57 21.39
N ILE A 121 -4.92 3.03 21.52
CA ILE A 121 -4.66 1.63 21.23
C ILE A 121 -4.71 0.80 22.51
N SER A 122 -5.25 -0.42 22.42
CA SER A 122 -5.18 -1.39 23.52
C SER A 122 -3.77 -1.99 23.64
N LEU A 123 -3.43 -2.44 24.85
CA LEU A 123 -2.17 -3.16 25.10
C LEU A 123 -2.02 -4.39 24.20
N MET A 124 -3.13 -5.03 23.83
CA MET A 124 -3.13 -6.22 22.98
C MET A 124 -2.72 -5.89 21.53
N VAL A 125 -3.16 -4.75 21.00
CA VAL A 125 -2.72 -4.28 19.68
C VAL A 125 -1.25 -3.85 19.74
N GLY A 126 -0.81 -3.22 20.85
CA GLY A 126 0.60 -2.93 21.11
C GLY A 126 1.49 -4.17 21.03
N ALA A 127 1.11 -5.24 21.74
CA ALA A 127 1.82 -6.51 21.70
C ALA A 127 1.79 -7.15 20.29
N GLY A 128 0.66 -7.07 19.59
CA GLY A 128 0.54 -7.55 18.21
C GLY A 128 1.49 -6.83 17.26
N MET A 129 1.63 -5.50 17.37
CA MET A 129 2.60 -4.74 16.58
C MET A 129 4.04 -5.13 16.89
N ALA A 130 4.38 -5.35 18.15
CA ALA A 130 5.72 -5.81 18.54
C ALA A 130 6.04 -7.18 17.91
N LEU A 131 5.07 -8.11 17.91
CA LEU A 131 5.22 -9.42 17.28
C LEU A 131 5.33 -9.33 15.75
N ILE A 132 4.51 -8.50 15.10
CA ILE A 132 4.63 -8.25 13.64
C ILE A 132 6.02 -7.68 13.32
N SER A 133 6.50 -6.75 14.13
CA SER A 133 7.81 -6.12 13.94
C SER A 133 8.95 -7.11 14.08
N ALA A 134 8.93 -7.90 15.17
CA ALA A 134 9.92 -8.93 15.41
C ALA A 134 9.91 -9.99 14.30
N GLY A 135 8.73 -10.50 13.92
CA GLY A 135 8.59 -11.47 12.85
C GLY A 135 9.08 -10.94 11.50
N ALA A 136 8.76 -9.69 11.17
CA ALA A 136 9.23 -9.06 9.95
C ALA A 136 10.76 -8.94 9.90
N LEU A 137 11.39 -8.53 11.00
CA LEU A 137 12.85 -8.43 11.11
C LEU A 137 13.52 -9.80 11.06
N MET A 138 12.95 -10.82 11.71
CA MET A 138 13.47 -12.18 11.67
C MET A 138 13.47 -12.75 10.25
N VAL A 139 12.38 -12.56 9.49
CA VAL A 139 12.29 -13.05 8.10
C VAL A 139 13.21 -12.25 7.16
N ALA A 140 13.40 -10.95 7.44
CA ALA A 140 14.23 -10.11 6.59
C ALA A 140 15.74 -10.30 6.80
N LEU A 141 16.16 -10.61 8.02
CA LEU A 141 17.57 -10.72 8.43
C LEU A 141 18.07 -12.17 8.59
N GLY A 142 17.16 -13.15 8.66
CA GLY A 142 17.47 -14.58 8.69
C GLY A 142 17.66 -15.15 7.29
#